data_AF-A0A0J6N0G9-F1
#
_entry.id   AF-A0A0J6N0G9-F1
#
_cell.length_a   1.000
_cell.length_b   1.000
_cell.length_c   1.000
_cell.angle_alpha   90.00
_cell.angle_beta   90.00
_cell.angle_gamma   90.00
#
_symmetry.space_group_name_H-M   'P 1'
#
loop_
_entity.id
_entity.type
_entity.pdbx_description
1 polymer ?
#
loop_
_entity_poly.entity_id
_entity_poly.type
_entity_poly.pdbx_seq_one_letter_code
_entity_poly.pdbx_strand_id
1 'polypeptide(L)'
;MPFLMLLSLHAHADDEALRQMFNCDGGFFRYIAEPGKAIPGLPVTVENGRAALRMQPIRDQAREMEEDVSGASEGLTSLLRHSAIEQPVALTPQWALRNYVEEHFYNTNGPSDVNGVLETYTWGFRLLGQRDMTLKQFVVQRPDLKFSCSKEKGGVCALYRQRDKGAWKTIKPSQQYADVPRLLLIASKSDPKHFSLECSLLVEGERLPPQLIKDLQPDWALNF
;
A
#
# COMPACT_ATOMS: atom_id res chain seq x y z
N MET A 1 -25.06 -30.94 -36.31
CA MET A 1 -24.44 -30.66 -35.00
C MET A 1 -24.03 -29.20 -34.96
N PRO A 2 -24.72 -28.31 -34.22
CA PRO A 2 -24.23 -26.95 -34.03
C PRO A 2 -23.21 -26.94 -32.88
N PHE A 3 -22.01 -26.45 -33.17
CA PHE A 3 -20.97 -26.15 -32.18
C PHE A 3 -21.44 -24.94 -31.37
N LEU A 4 -21.85 -25.15 -30.12
CA LEU A 4 -21.99 -24.10 -29.12
C LEU A 4 -20.58 -23.58 -28.80
N MET A 5 -20.18 -22.46 -29.42
CA MET A 5 -19.08 -21.65 -28.91
C MET A 5 -19.53 -21.06 -27.56
N LEU A 6 -19.17 -21.74 -26.48
CA LEU A 6 -19.09 -21.14 -25.16
C LEU A 6 -18.00 -20.06 -25.23
N LEU A 7 -18.41 -18.84 -25.54
CA LEU A 7 -17.66 -17.63 -25.24
C LEU A 7 -17.36 -17.66 -23.74
N SER A 8 -16.12 -17.99 -23.42
CA SER A 8 -15.55 -17.94 -22.08
C SER A 8 -15.41 -16.47 -21.64
N LEU A 9 -16.54 -15.83 -21.39
CA LEU A 9 -16.67 -14.72 -20.47
C LEU A 9 -16.48 -15.26 -19.04
N HIS A 10 -15.27 -15.71 -18.72
CA HIS A 10 -14.85 -15.90 -17.33
C HIS A 10 -14.57 -14.52 -16.75
N ALA A 11 -15.68 -13.88 -16.38
CA ALA A 11 -15.83 -12.81 -15.42
C ALA A 11 -14.53 -12.25 -14.81
N HIS A 12 -14.13 -11.09 -15.30
CA HIS A 12 -13.30 -10.10 -14.58
C HIS A 12 -14.03 -9.47 -13.37
N ALA A 13 -15.08 -10.12 -12.85
CA ALA A 13 -15.97 -9.59 -11.82
C ALA A 13 -15.49 -9.87 -10.38
N ASP A 14 -14.52 -10.77 -10.21
CA ASP A 14 -14.13 -11.29 -8.88
C ASP A 14 -12.83 -10.66 -8.31
N ASP A 15 -12.27 -9.65 -8.97
CA ASP A 15 -11.05 -8.94 -8.52
C ASP A 15 -11.35 -7.67 -7.70
N GLU A 16 -12.58 -7.50 -7.19
CA GLU A 16 -12.96 -6.28 -6.48
C GLU A 16 -12.15 -6.06 -5.20
N ALA A 17 -11.86 -7.12 -4.44
CA ALA A 17 -10.97 -7.04 -3.27
C ALA A 17 -9.59 -6.44 -3.63
N LEU A 18 -9.03 -6.87 -4.77
CA LEU A 18 -7.79 -6.31 -5.28
C LEU A 18 -7.95 -4.84 -5.69
N ARG A 19 -9.03 -4.47 -6.39
CA ARG A 19 -9.26 -3.08 -6.82
C ARG A 19 -9.36 -2.10 -5.66
N GLN A 20 -9.91 -2.53 -4.53
CA GLN A 20 -10.01 -1.70 -3.33
C GLN A 20 -8.63 -1.37 -2.73
N MET A 21 -7.62 -2.23 -2.90
CA MET A 21 -6.25 -1.95 -2.44
C MET A 21 -5.60 -0.76 -3.18
N PHE A 22 -5.96 -0.52 -4.45
CA PHE A 22 -5.45 0.60 -5.26
C PHE A 22 -6.01 1.97 -4.83
N ASN A 23 -6.99 2.03 -3.93
CA ASN A 23 -7.54 3.31 -3.49
C ASN A 23 -6.56 4.09 -2.61
N CYS A 24 -5.60 3.40 -1.97
CA CYS A 24 -4.77 3.97 -0.91
C CYS A 24 -5.59 4.57 0.22
N ASP A 25 -6.55 3.78 0.70
CA ASP A 25 -7.32 4.05 1.89
C ASP A 25 -7.76 2.72 2.53
N GLY A 26 -8.54 2.80 3.60
CA GLY A 26 -9.15 1.63 4.25
C GLY A 26 -10.23 0.91 3.43
N GLY A 27 -10.34 1.15 2.12
CA GLY A 27 -11.38 0.58 1.25
C GLY A 27 -11.35 -0.95 1.21
N PHE A 28 -10.17 -1.56 1.14
CA PHE A 28 -10.03 -3.02 1.20
C PHE A 28 -10.62 -3.59 2.50
N PHE A 29 -10.31 -2.98 3.63
CA PHE A 29 -10.79 -3.41 4.95
C PHE A 29 -12.28 -3.19 5.15
N ARG A 30 -12.86 -2.14 4.55
CA ARG A 30 -14.32 -1.96 4.50
C ARG A 30 -14.98 -3.02 3.63
N TYR A 31 -14.43 -3.28 2.44
CA TYR A 31 -14.98 -4.25 1.50
C TYR A 31 -15.06 -5.66 2.10
N ILE A 32 -13.98 -6.16 2.71
CA ILE A 32 -13.98 -7.53 3.27
C ILE A 32 -14.80 -7.67 4.56
N ALA A 33 -15.24 -6.55 5.15
CA ALA A 33 -16.16 -6.55 6.30
C ALA A 33 -17.64 -6.66 5.86
N GLU A 34 -17.94 -6.43 4.59
CA GLU A 34 -19.31 -6.52 4.07
C GLU A 34 -19.83 -7.97 4.12
N PRO A 35 -21.14 -8.18 4.36
CA PRO A 35 -21.75 -9.51 4.33
C PRO A 35 -21.48 -10.24 3.00
N GLY A 36 -20.94 -11.46 3.10
CA GLY A 36 -20.60 -12.29 1.93
C GLY A 36 -19.31 -11.89 1.20
N LYS A 37 -18.55 -10.92 1.70
CA LYS A 37 -17.25 -10.48 1.14
C LYS A 37 -16.04 -10.89 1.98
N ALA A 38 -16.28 -11.54 3.12
CA ALA A 38 -15.23 -12.08 3.96
C ALA A 38 -14.33 -13.05 3.17
N ILE A 39 -13.02 -12.95 3.38
CA ILE A 39 -12.03 -13.77 2.69
C ILE A 39 -11.67 -14.97 3.59
N PRO A 40 -12.04 -16.21 3.21
CA PRO A 40 -11.74 -17.38 4.02
C PRO A 40 -10.23 -17.53 4.28
N GLY A 41 -9.86 -17.78 5.54
CA GLY A 41 -8.48 -17.96 5.96
C GLY A 41 -7.69 -16.68 6.20
N LEU A 42 -8.24 -15.49 5.89
CA LEU A 42 -7.61 -14.23 6.25
C LEU A 42 -7.84 -13.95 7.74
N PRO A 43 -6.78 -13.72 8.56
CA PRO A 43 -6.92 -13.56 10.00
C PRO A 43 -7.42 -12.15 10.33
N VAL A 44 -8.72 -11.91 10.17
CA VAL A 44 -9.36 -10.62 10.45
C VAL A 44 -10.38 -10.73 11.57
N THR A 45 -10.55 -9.63 12.29
CA THR A 45 -11.73 -9.36 13.13
C THR A 45 -12.53 -8.25 12.48
N VAL A 46 -13.86 -8.24 12.67
CA VAL A 46 -14.71 -7.19 12.10
C VAL A 46 -15.34 -6.39 13.24
N GLU A 47 -15.09 -5.09 13.26
CA GLU A 47 -15.64 -4.16 14.24
C GLU A 47 -16.11 -2.91 13.50
N ASN A 48 -17.30 -2.41 13.84
CA ASN A 48 -17.87 -1.17 13.28
C ASN A 48 -17.85 -1.09 11.73
N GLY A 49 -18.14 -2.21 11.06
CA GLY A 49 -18.18 -2.27 9.59
C GLY A 49 -16.81 -2.24 8.91
N ARG A 50 -15.73 -2.53 9.65
CA ARG A 50 -14.36 -2.60 9.14
C ARG A 50 -13.67 -3.87 9.61
N ALA A 51 -12.86 -4.46 8.75
CA ALA A 51 -12.03 -5.59 9.09
C ALA A 51 -10.64 -5.12 9.55
N ALA A 52 -10.19 -5.60 10.70
CA ALA A 52 -8.83 -5.40 11.18
C ALA A 52 -8.04 -6.70 11.02
N LEU A 53 -6.94 -6.65 10.27
CA LEU A 53 -5.99 -7.76 10.19
C LEU A 53 -5.34 -7.98 11.55
N ARG A 54 -5.16 -9.25 11.92
CA ARG A 54 -4.26 -9.62 13.00
C ARG A 54 -2.84 -9.24 12.58
N MET A 55 -2.21 -8.37 13.36
CA MET A 55 -0.84 -7.90 13.14
C MET A 55 0.13 -8.58 14.11
N GLN A 56 1.37 -8.72 13.68
CA GLN A 56 2.52 -9.03 14.55
C GLN A 56 2.85 -7.82 15.44
N PRO A 57 3.65 -8.01 16.52
CA PRO A 57 4.13 -6.91 17.34
C PRO A 57 4.85 -5.83 16.52
N ILE A 58 4.75 -4.58 16.99
CA ILE A 58 5.48 -3.45 16.41
C ILE A 58 6.97 -3.66 16.66
N ARG A 59 7.77 -3.48 15.61
CA ARG A 59 9.23 -3.43 15.66
C ARG A 59 9.68 -1.98 15.60
N ASP A 60 10.56 -1.61 16.52
CA ASP A 60 11.21 -0.31 16.56
C ASP A 60 12.58 -0.44 15.89
N GLN A 61 12.60 -0.19 14.58
CA GLN A 61 13.80 -0.36 13.76
C GLN A 61 14.86 0.69 14.10
N ALA A 62 14.45 1.89 14.56
CA ALA A 62 15.39 2.90 15.03
C ALA A 62 16.13 2.39 16.27
N ARG A 63 15.41 1.80 17.24
CA ARG A 63 16.03 1.17 18.40
C ARG A 63 16.91 -0.02 18.04
N GLU A 64 16.45 -0.89 17.13
CA GLU A 64 17.26 -2.01 16.62
C GLU A 64 18.58 -1.50 15.99
N MET A 65 18.56 -0.40 15.25
CA MET A 65 19.77 0.23 14.68
C MET A 65 20.70 0.80 15.75
N GLU A 66 20.17 1.41 16.81
CA GLU A 66 20.97 1.96 17.92
C GLU A 66 21.69 0.86 18.71
N GLU A 67 21.03 -0.30 18.86
CA GLU A 67 21.60 -1.49 19.50
C GLU A 67 22.80 -2.04 18.69
N ASP A 68 22.77 -1.91 17.36
CA ASP A 68 23.85 -2.34 16.46
C ASP A 68 24.98 -1.30 16.32
N VAL A 69 24.63 -0.01 16.22
CA VAL A 69 25.56 1.11 16.02
C VAL A 69 25.09 2.32 16.81
N SER A 70 25.83 2.69 17.86
CA SER A 70 25.48 3.85 18.68
C SER A 70 25.48 5.16 17.86
N GLY A 71 24.44 5.96 18.02
CA GLY A 71 24.17 7.18 17.28
C GLY A 71 23.50 6.97 15.92
N ALA A 72 23.30 5.73 15.46
CA ALA A 72 22.68 5.46 14.16
C ALA A 72 21.18 5.81 14.11
N SER A 73 20.55 5.94 15.27
CA SER A 73 19.14 6.32 15.40
C SER A 73 18.90 7.80 15.72
N GLU A 74 19.95 8.62 15.78
CA GLU A 74 19.81 10.02 16.15
C GLU A 74 18.88 10.77 15.17
N GLY A 75 17.81 11.35 15.70
CA GLY A 75 16.80 12.06 14.91
C GLY A 75 15.87 11.15 14.10
N LEU A 76 15.89 9.82 14.34
CA LEU A 76 15.12 8.83 13.60
C LEU A 76 14.00 8.21 14.45
N THR A 77 12.80 8.13 13.89
CA THR A 77 11.76 7.19 14.27
C THR A 77 11.52 6.25 13.09
N SER A 78 11.57 4.95 13.33
CA SER A 78 11.26 3.95 12.31
C SER A 78 10.54 2.79 12.95
N LEU A 79 9.22 2.72 12.73
CA LEU A 79 8.34 1.71 13.29
C LEU A 79 7.78 0.85 12.16
N LEU A 80 7.76 -0.46 12.35
CA LEU A 80 7.32 -1.43 11.35
C LEU A 80 6.40 -2.46 11.99
N ARG A 81 5.33 -2.86 11.30
CA ARG A 81 4.58 -4.07 11.65
C ARG A 81 4.09 -4.82 10.41
N HIS A 82 4.03 -6.14 10.54
CA HIS A 82 3.54 -7.04 9.50
C HIS A 82 2.24 -7.71 9.92
N SER A 83 1.43 -8.13 8.95
CA SER A 83 0.31 -9.01 9.22
C SER A 83 0.77 -10.38 9.71
N ALA A 84 -0.04 -11.03 10.54
CA ALA A 84 0.17 -12.41 11.00
C ALA A 84 -0.32 -13.44 9.97
N ILE A 85 0.02 -13.25 8.70
CA ILE A 85 -0.29 -14.19 7.60
C ILE A 85 0.90 -15.15 7.45
N GLU A 86 0.70 -16.41 7.84
CA GLU A 86 1.76 -17.44 7.78
C GLU A 86 1.87 -18.09 6.40
N GLN A 87 0.75 -18.19 5.68
CA GLN A 87 0.67 -18.76 4.34
C GLN A 87 -0.16 -17.84 3.44
N PRO A 88 0.16 -17.73 2.13
CA PRO A 88 -0.61 -16.91 1.22
C PRO A 88 -2.11 -17.25 1.23
N VAL A 89 -2.96 -16.24 1.42
CA VAL A 89 -4.42 -16.41 1.47
C VAL A 89 -5.02 -15.97 0.14
N ALA A 90 -5.80 -16.83 -0.49
CA ALA A 90 -6.47 -16.51 -1.75
C ALA A 90 -7.48 -15.36 -1.55
N LEU A 91 -7.27 -14.25 -2.25
CA LEU A 91 -8.21 -13.12 -2.31
C LEU A 91 -9.23 -13.33 -3.42
N THR A 92 -8.77 -13.88 -4.54
CA THR A 92 -9.52 -14.13 -5.77
C THR A 92 -8.93 -15.39 -6.42
N PRO A 93 -9.58 -15.98 -7.44
CA PRO A 93 -8.99 -17.10 -8.18
C PRO A 93 -7.61 -16.81 -8.78
N GLN A 94 -7.26 -15.54 -8.97
CA GLN A 94 -6.00 -15.11 -9.59
C GLN A 94 -4.97 -14.60 -8.57
N TRP A 95 -5.40 -14.13 -7.40
CA TRP A 95 -4.53 -13.40 -6.47
C TRP A 95 -4.59 -13.98 -5.06
N ALA A 96 -3.42 -14.10 -4.43
CA ALA A 96 -3.31 -14.37 -3.01
C ALA A 96 -2.54 -13.24 -2.30
N LEU A 97 -2.95 -12.91 -1.07
CA LEU A 97 -2.23 -12.00 -0.18
C LEU A 97 -1.19 -12.79 0.60
N ARG A 98 0.08 -12.44 0.43
CA ARG A 98 1.19 -13.03 1.18
C ARG A 98 1.42 -12.32 2.50
N ASN A 99 1.39 -10.99 2.47
CA ASN A 99 1.64 -10.17 3.65
C ASN A 99 1.05 -8.76 3.44
N TYR A 100 0.66 -8.12 4.53
CA TYR A 100 0.38 -6.70 4.63
C TYR A 100 1.39 -6.05 5.58
N VAL A 101 1.91 -4.89 5.21
CA VAL A 101 2.97 -4.19 5.95
C VAL A 101 2.51 -2.78 6.24
N GLU A 102 2.83 -2.29 7.43
CA GLU A 102 2.71 -0.88 7.80
C GLU A 102 4.05 -0.38 8.35
N GLU A 103 4.42 0.83 7.98
CA GLU A 103 5.65 1.49 8.39
C GLU A 103 5.39 2.98 8.68
N HIS A 104 6.00 3.50 9.75
CA HIS A 104 6.11 4.93 10.02
C HIS A 104 7.58 5.29 10.13
N PHE A 105 8.01 6.19 9.27
CA PHE A 105 9.36 6.71 9.22
C PHE A 105 9.32 8.21 9.45
N TYR A 106 10.15 8.72 10.34
CA TYR A 106 10.38 10.14 10.55
C TYR A 106 11.87 10.38 10.80
N ASN A 107 12.45 11.32 10.05
CA ASN A 107 13.86 11.68 10.16
C ASN A 107 14.01 13.20 10.23
N THR A 108 14.88 13.70 11.10
CA THR A 108 15.25 15.13 11.22
C THR A 108 16.69 15.42 10.79
N ASN A 109 17.42 14.41 10.34
CA ASN A 109 18.83 14.50 9.97
C ASN A 109 19.07 14.16 8.48
N GLY A 110 18.05 14.30 7.64
CA GLY A 110 18.13 14.00 6.21
C GLY A 110 18.86 15.09 5.42
N PRO A 111 20.12 14.91 4.97
CA PRO A 111 20.88 15.99 4.33
C PRO A 111 20.31 16.43 2.97
N SER A 112 19.48 15.58 2.35
CA SER A 112 18.79 15.83 1.08
C SER A 112 17.38 16.37 1.24
N ASP A 113 16.83 16.38 2.45
CA ASP A 113 15.43 16.68 2.70
C ASP A 113 15.26 18.17 3.03
N VAL A 114 14.11 18.74 2.68
CA VAL A 114 13.79 20.13 3.04
C VAL A 114 13.88 20.28 4.57
N ASN A 115 14.59 21.30 5.05
CA ASN A 115 14.86 21.52 6.49
C ASN A 115 15.45 20.32 7.25
N GLY A 116 16.00 19.31 6.57
CA GLY A 116 16.46 18.08 7.20
C GLY A 116 15.36 17.09 7.58
N VAL A 117 14.09 17.39 7.26
CA VAL A 117 12.93 16.65 7.77
C VAL A 117 12.24 15.85 6.66
N LEU A 118 11.97 14.57 6.94
CA LEU A 118 11.12 13.68 6.15
C LEU A 118 10.22 12.89 7.09
N GLU A 119 8.91 12.93 6.85
CA GLU A 119 7.95 12.04 7.50
C GLU A 119 7.18 11.23 6.47
N THR A 120 6.99 9.94 6.74
CA THR A 120 6.33 8.99 5.86
C THR A 120 5.51 7.96 6.65
N TYR A 121 4.25 7.76 6.26
CA TYR A 121 3.41 6.63 6.68
C TYR A 121 3.13 5.75 5.46
N THR A 122 3.60 4.50 5.50
CA THR A 122 3.52 3.57 4.37
C THR A 122 2.72 2.33 4.74
N TRP A 123 1.80 1.91 3.88
CA TRP A 123 1.18 0.58 3.98
C TRP A 123 1.19 -0.14 2.64
N GLY A 124 1.41 -1.44 2.66
CA GLY A 124 1.60 -2.20 1.44
C GLY A 124 1.04 -3.62 1.48
N PHE A 125 0.50 -4.06 0.35
CA PHE A 125 0.00 -5.40 0.09
C PHE A 125 0.99 -6.16 -0.78
N ARG A 126 1.54 -7.26 -0.27
CA ARG A 126 2.41 -8.17 -1.01
C ARG A 126 1.57 -9.30 -1.58
N LEU A 127 1.50 -9.40 -2.90
CA LEU A 127 0.58 -10.26 -3.63
C LEU A 127 1.33 -11.35 -4.40
N LEU A 128 0.69 -12.51 -4.51
CA LEU A 128 1.11 -13.65 -5.33
C LEU A 128 0.08 -13.89 -6.43
N GLY A 129 0.51 -13.84 -7.69
CA GLY A 129 -0.32 -14.21 -8.84
C GLY A 129 -0.27 -15.71 -9.12
N GLN A 130 -1.39 -16.33 -9.48
CA GLN A 130 -1.43 -17.76 -9.85
C GLN A 130 -0.70 -18.04 -11.18
N ARG A 131 -0.72 -17.07 -12.08
CA ARG A 131 -0.04 -17.10 -13.39
C ARG A 131 0.94 -15.95 -13.54
N ASP A 132 1.90 -16.13 -14.44
CA ASP A 132 2.86 -15.11 -14.79
C ASP A 132 2.17 -13.94 -15.47
N MET A 133 2.44 -12.72 -14.98
CA MET A 133 1.85 -11.49 -15.51
C MET A 133 2.90 -10.38 -15.58
N THR A 134 2.73 -9.47 -16.52
CA THR A 134 3.52 -8.22 -16.55
C THR A 134 2.96 -7.21 -15.56
N LEU A 135 3.79 -6.28 -15.09
CA LEU A 135 3.33 -5.18 -14.24
C LEU A 135 2.26 -4.33 -14.95
N LYS A 136 2.37 -4.15 -16.27
CA LYS A 136 1.36 -3.46 -17.07
C LYS A 136 -0.01 -4.15 -17.01
N GLN A 137 -0.04 -5.48 -17.10
CA GLN A 137 -1.30 -6.23 -16.95
C GLN A 137 -1.86 -6.13 -15.53
N PHE A 138 -1.00 -6.05 -14.52
CA PHE A 138 -1.41 -5.88 -13.13
C PHE A 138 -2.07 -4.51 -12.89
N VAL A 139 -1.46 -3.40 -13.33
CA VAL A 139 -2.03 -2.06 -13.11
C VAL A 139 -3.29 -1.78 -13.95
N VAL A 140 -3.49 -2.51 -15.05
CA VAL A 140 -4.71 -2.41 -15.90
C VAL A 140 -5.97 -2.86 -15.15
N GLN A 141 -5.85 -3.52 -13.99
CA GLN A 141 -6.99 -3.79 -13.10
C GLN A 141 -7.70 -2.53 -12.61
N ARG A 142 -7.04 -1.37 -12.70
CA ARG A 142 -7.58 -0.03 -12.42
C ARG A 142 -7.30 0.92 -13.59
N PRO A 143 -8.03 0.82 -14.71
CA PRO A 143 -7.77 1.60 -15.92
C PRO A 143 -8.10 3.10 -15.75
N ASP A 144 -8.90 3.41 -14.73
CA ASP A 144 -9.21 4.77 -14.28
C ASP A 144 -7.96 5.48 -13.69
N LEU A 145 -7.02 4.73 -13.11
CA LEU A 145 -5.79 5.28 -12.54
C LEU A 145 -4.70 5.46 -13.60
N LYS A 146 -4.06 6.63 -13.60
CA LYS A 146 -3.02 7.00 -14.58
C LYS A 146 -1.63 6.85 -13.97
N PHE A 147 -1.09 5.64 -14.02
CA PHE A 147 0.26 5.33 -13.57
C PHE A 147 1.34 5.88 -14.51
N SER A 148 2.42 6.40 -13.91
CA SER A 148 3.69 6.63 -14.57
C SER A 148 4.59 5.41 -14.35
N CYS A 149 4.83 4.62 -15.39
CA CYS A 149 5.67 3.43 -15.32
C CYS A 149 7.05 3.72 -15.91
N SER A 150 8.12 3.41 -15.18
CA SER A 150 9.47 3.60 -15.71
C SER A 150 9.73 2.55 -16.79
N LYS A 151 10.26 2.96 -17.95
CA LYS A 151 10.63 2.05 -19.04
C LYS A 151 11.90 1.26 -18.73
N GLU A 152 12.80 1.87 -17.94
CA GLU A 152 14.14 1.32 -17.63
C GLU A 152 14.13 0.35 -16.44
N LYS A 153 13.22 0.54 -15.46
CA LYS A 153 12.99 -0.39 -14.36
C LYS A 153 11.64 -1.05 -14.55
N GLY A 154 11.54 -2.00 -15.48
CA GLY A 154 10.29 -2.71 -15.86
C GLY A 154 9.48 -3.38 -14.72
N GLY A 155 9.85 -3.14 -13.47
CA GLY A 155 9.20 -3.58 -12.25
C GLY A 155 8.58 -2.47 -11.38
N VAL A 156 8.44 -1.20 -11.81
CA VAL A 156 7.77 -0.15 -10.99
C VAL A 156 6.88 0.82 -11.80
N CYS A 157 5.66 1.03 -11.30
CA CYS A 157 4.67 2.02 -11.75
C CYS A 157 4.20 2.85 -10.55
N ALA A 158 4.19 4.18 -10.68
CA ALA A 158 3.78 5.08 -9.60
C ALA A 158 2.65 6.03 -10.03
N LEU A 159 1.71 6.27 -9.14
CA LEU A 159 0.69 7.32 -9.23
C LEU A 159 0.92 8.30 -8.08
N TYR A 160 0.99 9.59 -8.41
CA TYR A 160 1.23 10.65 -7.45
C TYR A 160 -0.06 11.44 -7.23
N ARG A 161 -0.41 11.65 -5.97
CA ARG A 161 -1.49 12.53 -5.56
C ARG A 161 -0.97 13.54 -4.54
N GLN A 162 -1.54 14.73 -4.53
CA GLN A 162 -1.24 15.78 -3.57
C GLN A 162 -2.53 16.44 -3.09
N ARG A 163 -2.57 16.88 -1.84
CA ARG A 163 -3.73 17.61 -1.29
C ARG A 163 -3.80 19.00 -1.92
N ASP A 164 -4.94 19.34 -2.51
CA ASP A 164 -5.27 20.66 -3.01
C ASP A 164 -6.72 20.99 -2.61
N LYS A 165 -6.91 22.09 -1.85
CA LYS A 165 -8.21 22.53 -1.31
C LYS A 165 -9.00 21.41 -0.62
N GLY A 166 -8.31 20.60 0.19
CA GLY A 166 -8.91 19.52 0.97
C GLY A 166 -9.12 18.20 0.21
N ALA A 167 -8.90 18.15 -1.11
CA ALA A 167 -9.06 16.93 -1.91
C ALA A 167 -7.72 16.38 -2.43
N TRP A 168 -7.63 15.06 -2.62
CA TRP A 168 -6.49 14.43 -3.28
C TRP A 168 -6.59 14.59 -4.80
N LYS A 169 -5.61 15.24 -5.41
CA LYS A 169 -5.54 15.40 -6.87
C LYS A 169 -4.35 14.67 -7.44
N THR A 170 -4.54 13.96 -8.55
CA THR A 170 -3.44 13.36 -9.30
C THR A 170 -2.55 14.43 -9.91
N ILE A 171 -1.25 14.31 -9.69
CA ILE A 171 -0.23 15.22 -10.20
C ILE A 171 0.84 14.47 -10.99
N LYS A 172 1.60 15.17 -11.84
CA LYS A 172 2.80 14.62 -12.46
C LYS A 172 3.98 14.65 -11.47
N PRO A 173 4.99 13.77 -11.63
CA PRO A 173 6.19 13.81 -10.79
C PRO A 173 6.88 15.18 -10.77
N SER A 174 6.90 15.88 -11.90
CA SER A 174 7.51 17.22 -12.04
C SER A 174 6.71 18.36 -11.39
N GLN A 175 5.53 18.07 -10.83
CA GLN A 175 4.62 19.07 -10.23
C GLN A 175 4.53 18.91 -8.71
N GLN A 176 5.44 18.15 -8.11
CA GLN A 176 5.46 17.91 -6.67
C GLN A 176 6.03 19.12 -5.93
N TYR A 177 5.28 19.60 -4.95
CA TYR A 177 5.78 20.52 -3.92
C TYR A 177 6.22 19.70 -2.70
N ALA A 178 7.44 19.93 -2.20
CA ALA A 178 8.06 19.09 -1.17
C ALA A 178 7.38 19.27 0.21
N ASP A 179 6.98 20.50 0.51
CA ASP A 179 6.34 21.00 1.73
C ASP A 179 4.81 20.80 1.74
N VAL A 180 4.27 20.00 0.83
CA VAL A 180 2.83 19.72 0.78
C VAL A 180 2.62 18.21 0.82
N PRO A 181 1.76 17.68 1.73
CA PRO A 181 1.50 16.25 1.85
C PRO A 181 1.16 15.57 0.52
N ARG A 182 1.91 14.50 0.23
CA ARG A 182 1.82 13.68 -0.98
C ARG A 182 1.34 12.28 -0.62
N LEU A 183 0.51 11.71 -1.48
CA LEU A 183 0.09 10.31 -1.42
C LEU A 183 0.57 9.60 -2.69
N LEU A 184 1.51 8.68 -2.53
CA LEU A 184 2.07 7.87 -3.60
C LEU A 184 1.41 6.49 -3.58
N LEU A 185 1.01 6.00 -4.75
CA LEU A 185 0.65 4.60 -4.97
C LEU A 185 1.69 3.98 -5.88
N ILE A 186 2.44 3.01 -5.37
CA ILE A 186 3.51 2.31 -6.07
C ILE A 186 3.05 0.87 -6.30
N ALA A 187 2.90 0.51 -7.57
CA ALA A 187 2.76 -0.88 -7.99
C ALA A 187 4.13 -1.38 -8.46
N SER A 188 4.61 -2.48 -7.89
CA SER A 188 5.88 -3.07 -8.29
C SER A 188 5.80 -4.57 -8.50
N LYS A 189 6.80 -5.11 -9.20
CA LYS A 189 6.95 -6.53 -9.48
C LYS A 189 8.40 -6.92 -9.25
N SER A 190 8.64 -7.90 -8.37
CA SER A 190 9.98 -8.41 -8.05
C SER A 190 10.33 -9.71 -8.78
N ASP A 191 9.33 -10.48 -9.20
CA ASP A 191 9.47 -11.81 -9.82
C ASP A 191 8.19 -12.12 -10.65
N PRO A 192 8.13 -13.09 -11.61
CA PRO A 192 6.96 -13.31 -12.48
C PRO A 192 5.60 -13.36 -11.79
N LYS A 193 5.54 -13.84 -10.55
CA LYS A 193 4.32 -13.99 -9.76
C LYS A 193 4.25 -13.06 -8.53
N HIS A 194 5.28 -12.28 -8.24
CA HIS A 194 5.37 -11.49 -7.01
C HIS A 194 5.15 -10.00 -7.29
N PHE A 195 4.07 -9.46 -6.73
CA PHE A 195 3.66 -8.07 -6.90
C PHE A 195 3.54 -7.36 -5.56
N SER A 196 3.68 -6.04 -5.57
CA SER A 196 3.41 -5.17 -4.41
C SER A 196 2.51 -4.02 -4.84
N LEU A 197 1.57 -3.65 -3.96
CA LEU A 197 0.87 -2.37 -3.99
C LEU A 197 1.20 -1.65 -2.69
N GLU A 198 1.93 -0.56 -2.78
CA GLU A 198 2.37 0.23 -1.64
C GLU A 198 1.79 1.64 -1.74
N CYS A 199 1.25 2.13 -0.64
CA CYS A 199 0.72 3.46 -0.50
C CYS A 199 1.54 4.20 0.55
N SER A 200 2.02 5.40 0.21
CA SER A 200 2.90 6.17 1.06
C SER A 200 2.39 7.61 1.16
N LEU A 201 1.98 8.01 2.37
CA LEU A 201 1.67 9.39 2.73
C LEU A 201 2.95 10.04 3.25
N LEU A 202 3.44 11.09 2.61
CA LEU A 202 4.74 11.69 2.94
C LEU A 202 4.76 13.21 2.80
N VAL A 203 5.65 13.86 3.55
CA VAL A 203 5.98 15.29 3.42
C VAL A 203 7.46 15.50 3.74
N GLU A 204 8.07 16.51 3.11
CA GLU A 204 9.42 16.97 3.43
C GLU A 204 9.33 18.36 4.07
N GLY A 205 10.22 18.70 5.00
CA GLY A 205 10.27 20.03 5.62
C GLY A 205 9.43 20.23 6.86
N GLU A 206 8.45 19.36 7.13
CA GLU A 206 7.57 19.42 8.29
C GLU A 206 7.05 18.03 8.71
N ARG A 207 6.22 17.99 9.76
CA ARG A 207 5.50 16.77 10.16
C ARG A 207 4.16 16.68 9.46
N LEU A 208 3.75 15.46 9.11
CA LEU A 208 2.41 15.20 8.62
C LEU A 208 1.39 15.43 9.75
N PRO A 209 0.30 16.18 9.48
CA PRO A 209 -0.80 16.25 10.44
C PRO A 209 -1.34 14.85 10.78
N PRO A 210 -1.40 14.45 12.06
CA PRO A 210 -1.88 13.12 12.50
C PRO A 210 -3.21 12.68 11.88
N GLN A 211 -4.11 13.63 11.67
CA GLN A 211 -5.43 13.37 11.11
C GLN A 211 -5.37 12.87 9.65
N LEU A 212 -4.35 13.22 8.87
CA LEU A 212 -4.27 12.81 7.47
C LEU A 212 -4.12 11.30 7.31
N ILE A 213 -3.27 10.65 8.12
CA ILE A 213 -3.16 9.20 8.10
C ILE A 213 -4.40 8.55 8.71
N LYS A 214 -5.02 9.15 9.75
CA LYS A 214 -6.29 8.64 10.30
C LYS A 214 -7.46 8.71 9.31
N ASP A 215 -7.51 9.71 8.42
CA ASP A 215 -8.51 9.80 7.36
C ASP A 215 -8.40 8.64 6.35
N LEU A 216 -7.17 8.20 6.07
CA LEU A 216 -6.87 7.11 5.11
C LEU A 216 -6.93 5.73 5.78
N GLN A 217 -6.33 5.61 6.97
CA GLN A 217 -6.20 4.41 7.81
C GLN A 217 -6.60 4.73 9.28
N PRO A 218 -7.90 4.73 9.61
CA PRO A 218 -8.38 4.97 10.98
C PRO A 218 -7.72 4.10 12.06
N ASP A 219 -7.40 2.85 11.73
CA ASP A 219 -6.86 1.84 12.63
C ASP A 219 -5.33 1.86 12.72
N TRP A 220 -4.70 2.91 12.15
CA TRP A 220 -3.26 3.12 12.22
C TRP A 220 -2.78 3.15 13.67
N ALA A 221 -1.78 2.32 13.99
CA ALA A 221 -1.27 2.17 15.35
C ALA A 221 0.23 2.42 15.48
N LEU A 222 0.92 2.74 14.38
CA LEU A 222 2.29 3.27 14.46
C LEU A 222 2.17 4.74 14.86
N ASN A 223 3.01 5.19 15.80
CA ASN A 223 2.79 6.40 16.59
C ASN A 223 2.66 7.71 15.78
N PHE A 224 2.26 8.78 16.48
CA PHE A 224 2.13 10.17 16.00
C PHE A 224 3.16 11.07 16.66
#